data_AF-A0A1L5L231-F1
#
_entry.id   AF-A0A1L5L231-F1
#
_cell.length_a   1.000
_cell.length_b   1.000
_cell.length_c   1.000
_cell.angle_alpha   90.00
_cell.angle_beta   90.00
_cell.angle_gamma   90.00
#
_symmetry.space_group_name_H-M   'P 1'
#
loop_
_entity.id
_entity.type
_entity.pdbx_description
1 polymer ?
#
loop_
_entity_poly.entity_id
_entity_poly.type
_entity_poly.pdbx_seq_one_letter_code
_entity_poly.pdbx_strand_id
1 'polypeptide(L)' 'MKKFCFLFLIICGLMVFCLQDCQARQKLNLADLENKYNAVIGVYAVDMENGKKICYKPDTRFSYCSTHKV' A
#
# COMPACT_ATOMS: atom_id res chain seq x y z
N MET A 1 13.03 7.48 37.93
CA MET A 1 13.44 7.59 36.50
C MET A 1 12.96 6.44 35.62
N LYS A 2 12.63 5.24 36.14
CA LYS A 2 12.13 4.11 35.32
C LYS A 2 10.70 4.28 34.75
N LYS A 3 9.85 5.06 35.45
CA LYS A 3 8.43 5.29 35.06
C LYS A 3 8.27 6.18 33.82
N PHE A 4 9.23 7.07 33.53
CA PHE A 4 9.20 7.94 32.35
C PHE A 4 9.63 7.21 31.07
N CYS A 5 10.56 6.25 31.16
CA CYS A 5 10.94 5.41 30.01
C CYS A 5 9.78 4.57 29.48
N PHE A 6 8.93 4.03 30.37
CA PHE A 6 7.77 3.24 29.95
C PHE A 6 6.73 4.08 29.21
N LEU A 7 6.50 5.32 29.64
CA LEU A 7 5.54 6.21 28.99
C LEU A 7 6.01 6.60 27.57
N PHE A 8 7.32 6.81 27.40
CA PHE A 8 7.92 7.15 26.11
C PHE A 8 7.78 6.01 25.08
N LEU A 9 7.95 4.75 25.51
CA LEU A 9 7.81 3.58 24.65
C LEU A 9 6.37 3.36 24.16
N ILE A 10 5.37 3.69 24.96
CA ILE A 10 3.95 3.56 24.59
C ILE A 10 3.56 4.60 23.54
N ILE A 11 4.06 5.83 23.68
CA ILE A 11 3.81 6.93 22.71
C ILE A 11 4.51 6.62 21.37
N CYS A 12 5.74 6.11 21.40
CA CYS A 12 6.44 5.65 20.20
C CYS A 12 5.73 4.47 19.51
N GLY A 13 5.13 3.55 20.27
CA GLY A 13 4.35 2.43 19.71
C GLY A 13 3.04 2.88 19.02
N LEU A 14 2.37 3.89 19.55
CA LEU A 14 1.16 4.47 18.95
C LEU A 14 1.42 5.19 17.61
N MET A 15 2.57 5.85 17.47
CA MET A 15 2.95 6.56 16.24
C MET A 15 3.24 5.60 15.07
N VAL A 16 3.78 4.41 15.35
CA VAL A 16 3.99 3.36 14.34
C VAL A 16 2.66 2.80 13.83
N PHE A 17 1.66 2.67 14.71
CA PHE A 17 0.32 2.22 14.34
C PHE A 17 -0.42 3.21 13.42
N CYS A 18 -0.33 4.52 13.67
CA CYS A 18 -1.01 5.51 12.84
C CYS A 18 -0.46 5.63 11.42
N LEU A 19 0.82 5.32 11.19
CA LEU A 19 1.41 5.35 9.86
C LEU A 19 0.85 4.23 8.95
N GLN A 20 0.45 3.10 9.54
CA GLN A 20 -0.12 1.96 8.80
C GLN A 20 -1.58 2.18 8.38
N ASP A 21 -2.36 2.99 9.12
CA ASP A 21 -3.79 3.22 8.86
C ASP A 21 -4.09 4.11 7.65
N CYS A 22 -3.15 4.96 7.21
CA CYS A 22 -3.36 5.82 6.04
C CYS A 22 -3.16 5.07 4.70
N GLN A 23 -2.59 3.87 4.73
CA GLN A 23 -2.54 2.96 3.58
C GLN A 23 -3.78 2.05 3.52
N ALA A 24 -4.42 1.79 4.65
CA ALA A 24 -5.62 0.95 4.74
C ALA A 24 -6.91 1.63 4.25
N ARG A 25 -6.95 2.97 4.16
CA ARG A 25 -8.18 3.73 3.89
C ARG A 25 -8.49 4.00 2.41
N GLN A 26 -7.58 3.74 1.48
CA GLN A 26 -7.92 3.61 0.04
C GLN A 26 -8.16 2.14 -0.28
N LYS A 27 -9.20 1.55 0.33
CA LYS A 27 -9.70 0.23 -0.03
C LYS A 27 -10.47 0.34 -1.36
N LEU A 28 -9.78 0.74 -2.43
CA LEU A 28 -10.22 0.45 -3.79
C LEU A 28 -10.22 -1.07 -3.86
N ASN A 29 -11.41 -1.67 -3.87
CA ASN A 29 -11.54 -3.12 -3.73
C ASN A 29 -11.20 -3.76 -5.10
N LEU A 30 -9.91 -3.82 -5.40
CA LEU A 30 -9.36 -4.37 -6.65
C LEU A 30 -9.82 -5.83 -6.85
N ALA A 31 -10.06 -6.56 -5.78
CA ALA A 31 -10.67 -7.89 -5.82
C ALA A 31 -12.12 -7.87 -6.35
N ASP A 32 -12.93 -6.88 -5.96
CA ASP A 32 -14.29 -6.74 -6.52
C ASP A 32 -14.24 -6.39 -8.01
N LEU A 33 -13.22 -5.63 -8.42
CA LEU A 33 -12.98 -5.28 -9.82
C LEU A 33 -12.57 -6.50 -10.65
N GLU A 34 -11.68 -7.34 -10.12
CA GLU A 34 -11.31 -8.62 -10.73
C GLU A 34 -12.53 -9.51 -10.94
N ASN A 35 -13.37 -9.66 -9.90
CA ASN A 35 -14.59 -10.47 -9.97
C ASN A 35 -15.61 -9.89 -10.97
N LYS A 36 -15.83 -8.57 -10.94
CA LYS A 36 -16.81 -7.90 -11.81
C LYS A 36 -16.47 -8.05 -13.29
N TYR A 37 -15.19 -7.99 -13.64
CA TYR A 37 -14.73 -8.05 -15.02
C TYR A 37 -14.16 -9.41 -15.43
N ASN A 38 -14.18 -10.40 -14.52
CA ASN A 38 -13.54 -11.69 -14.71
C ASN A 38 -12.10 -11.54 -15.25
N ALA A 39 -11.32 -10.71 -14.57
CA ALA A 39 -10.00 -10.28 -15.02
C ALA A 39 -8.96 -10.42 -13.92
N VAL A 40 -7.68 -10.44 -14.30
CA VAL A 40 -6.54 -10.37 -13.37
C VAL A 40 -5.95 -8.98 -13.47
N ILE A 41 -5.78 -8.29 -12.33
CA ILE A 41 -5.34 -6.91 -12.27
C ILE A 41 -4.04 -6.82 -11.45
N GLY A 42 -3.04 -6.13 -12.02
CA GLY A 42 -1.81 -5.74 -11.32
C GLY A 42 -1.69 -4.22 -11.30
N VAL A 43 -1.42 -3.64 -10.14
CA VAL A 43 -1.26 -2.19 -9.95
C VAL A 43 0.01 -1.92 -9.17
N TYR A 44 0.82 -1.01 -9.69
CA TYR A 44 1.96 -0.45 -8.98
C TYR A 44 1.99 1.06 -9.24
N ALA A 45 1.75 1.83 -8.20
CA ALA A 45 1.83 3.29 -8.25
C ALA A 45 2.77 3.78 -7.15
N VAL A 46 3.57 4.79 -7.49
CA VAL A 46 4.54 5.41 -6.58
C VAL A 46 4.31 6.92 -6.61
N ASP A 47 4.11 7.49 -5.44
CA ASP A 47 4.20 8.93 -5.23
C ASP A 47 5.68 9.31 -5.15
N MET A 48 6.14 10.15 -6.08
CA MET A 48 7.54 10.51 -6.21
C MET A 48 8.00 11.55 -5.19
N GLU A 49 7.08 12.28 -4.54
CA GLU A 49 7.43 13.30 -3.55
C GLU A 49 7.75 12.66 -2.19
N ASN A 50 6.97 11.66 -1.78
CA ASN A 50 7.08 11.04 -0.46
C ASN A 50 7.43 9.54 -0.50
N GLY A 51 7.52 8.93 -1.68
CA GLY A 51 7.84 7.52 -1.86
C GLY A 51 6.72 6.55 -1.48
N LYS A 52 5.51 7.03 -1.17
CA LYS A 52 4.35 6.19 -0.83
C LYS A 52 3.97 5.34 -2.03
N LYS A 53 3.66 4.06 -1.77
CA LYS A 53 3.33 3.10 -2.83
C LYS A 53 1.94 2.51 -2.65
N ILE A 54 1.27 2.28 -3.78
CA ILE A 54 0.08 1.45 -3.87
C ILE A 54 0.46 0.22 -4.70
N CYS A 55 0.37 -0.96 -4.08
CA CYS A 55 0.80 -2.22 -4.67
C CYS A 55 -0.35 -3.23 -4.62
N TYR A 56 -0.67 -3.84 -5.76
CA TYR A 56 -1.60 -4.95 -5.86
C TYR A 56 -1.12 -5.91 -6.94
N LYS A 57 -0.76 -7.15 -6.56
CA LYS A 57 -0.12 -8.14 -7.46
C LYS A 57 1.03 -7.55 -8.32
N PRO A 58 1.99 -6.80 -7.73
CA PRO A 58 2.97 -6.03 -8.50
C PRO A 58 3.96 -6.90 -9.27
N ASP A 59 4.25 -8.12 -8.81
CA ASP A 59 5.21 -9.04 -9.41
C ASP A 59 4.58 -10.03 -10.39
N THR A 60 3.25 -9.97 -10.56
CA THR A 60 2.55 -10.78 -11.56
C THR A 60 2.94 -10.30 -12.96
N ARG A 61 3.31 -11.24 -13.83
CA ARG A 61 3.70 -10.92 -15.20
C ARG A 61 2.45 -10.75 -16.07
N PHE A 62 2.40 -9.64 -16.80
CA PHE A 62 1.37 -9.35 -17.80
C PHE A 62 2.03 -9.19 -19.18
N SER A 63 1.29 -9.47 -20.24
CA SER A 63 1.75 -9.21 -21.61
C SER A 63 1.91 -7.70 -21.82
N TYR A 64 3.06 -7.26 -22.34
CA TYR A 64 3.30 -5.83 -22.60
C TYR A 64 2.33 -5.24 -23.64
N CYS A 65 1.80 -6.01 -24.60
CA CYS A 65 0.92 -5.50 -25.67
C CYS A 65 1.55 -4.25 -26.31
N SER A 66 0.84 -3.15 -26.52
CA SER A 66 1.40 -1.90 -27.08
C SER A 66 2.18 -1.04 -26.08
N THR A 67 2.27 -1.39 -24.79
CA THR A 67 2.98 -0.57 -23.79
C THR A 67 4.50 -0.55 -23.98
N HIS A 68 5.03 -1.44 -24.81
CA HIS A 68 6.43 -1.40 -25.24
C HIS A 68 6.73 -0.21 -26.18
N LYS A 69 5.70 0.45 -26.73
CA LYS A 69 5.86 1.64 -27.56
C LYS A 69 6.15 2.82 -26.63
N VAL A 70 7.42 2.96 -26.29
CA VAL A 70 7.96 4.05 -25.47
C VAL A 70 8.41 5.17 -26.39
#